data_AF-Q096D1-F1
#
_entry.id   AF-Q096D1-F1
#
_cell.length_a   1.000
_cell.length_b   1.000
_cell.length_c   1.000
_cell.angle_alpha   90.00
_cell.angle_beta   90.00
_cell.angle_gamma   90.00
#
_symmetry.space_group_name_H-M   'P 1'
#
loop_
_entity.id
_entity.type
_entity.pdbx_description
1 polymer ?
#
loop_
_entity_poly.entity_id
_entity_poly.type
_entity_poly.pdbx_seq_one_letter_code
_entity_poly.pdbx_strand_id
1 'polypeptide(L)'
;MLEASFRRWSDAGGALPFPWPCMPLPDAGPPQAPPQELAPHDLRVIGWPIEEALAYEGKRARSRRARISAYRRAEAAINLLGPHLFPLIADAEQKVIGTRLLPQPTHGPLLRSERYALHGVIDVLTNVELASVGPGNIIREAVEAKCPGLTGTFEVIVDYKGSRRPAMDEAHWALGEWQVQTYAWLRQRQQLAHPVVAGILIYVNELAPGGDDLRRLRQAIERGQTDVVPSRGDPDFYALQAWTPGAAPGLSEAFRFRRALRVIPITEESIARATREFDRIVSEIERRVIHEATQGHILETWPPTCHEPETCIACDFRFFCPRSAAPLEAHPAEPALADNGGP
;
A
#
# COMPACT_ATOMS: atom_id res chain seq x y z
N MET A 1 6.38 -1.21 -10.94
CA MET A 1 7.84 -1.41 -11.15
C MET A 1 8.32 -2.71 -10.52
N LEU A 2 8.00 -3.01 -9.25
CA LEU A 2 8.37 -4.27 -8.60
C LEU A 2 7.93 -5.51 -9.40
N GLU A 3 6.67 -5.55 -9.81
CA GLU A 3 6.13 -6.64 -10.60
C GLU A 3 6.84 -6.83 -11.96
N ALA A 4 7.02 -5.75 -12.73
CA ALA A 4 7.79 -5.78 -13.99
C ALA A 4 9.25 -6.25 -13.78
N SER A 5 9.83 -5.92 -12.63
CA SER A 5 11.18 -6.38 -12.26
C SER A 5 11.19 -7.86 -11.90
N PHE A 6 10.20 -8.34 -11.15
CA PHE A 6 10.03 -9.76 -10.86
C PHE A 6 9.86 -10.58 -12.13
N ARG A 7 8.96 -10.18 -13.04
CA ARG A 7 8.76 -10.89 -14.33
C ARG A 7 10.08 -11.02 -15.08
N ARG A 8 10.83 -9.92 -15.19
CA ARG A 8 12.15 -9.90 -15.86
C ARG A 8 13.21 -10.77 -15.16
N TRP A 9 13.22 -10.82 -13.83
CA TRP A 9 14.08 -11.73 -13.06
C TRP A 9 13.70 -13.20 -13.28
N SER A 10 12.40 -13.50 -13.28
CA SER A 10 11.85 -14.83 -13.51
C SER A 10 12.12 -15.33 -14.93
N ASP A 11 11.90 -14.48 -15.94
CA ASP A 11 12.17 -14.77 -17.36
C ASP A 11 13.66 -15.08 -17.61
N ALA A 12 14.54 -14.49 -16.82
CA ALA A 12 15.98 -14.77 -16.83
C ALA A 12 16.38 -16.02 -16.00
N GLY A 13 15.41 -16.82 -15.54
CA GLY A 13 15.64 -18.01 -14.73
C GLY A 13 16.24 -17.70 -13.34
N GLY A 14 16.01 -16.49 -12.82
CA GLY A 14 16.57 -16.04 -11.55
C GLY A 14 18.06 -15.67 -11.60
N ALA A 15 18.67 -15.62 -12.79
CA ALA A 15 20.11 -15.41 -12.95
C ALA A 15 20.55 -13.93 -12.90
N LEU A 16 19.62 -12.97 -12.86
CA LEU A 16 19.96 -11.55 -12.80
C LEU A 16 20.49 -11.19 -11.41
N PRO A 17 21.78 -10.79 -11.28
CA PRO A 17 22.36 -10.46 -9.99
C PRO A 17 21.83 -9.12 -9.49
N PHE A 18 21.71 -9.00 -8.17
CA PHE A 18 21.48 -7.73 -7.50
C PHE A 18 22.82 -7.11 -7.05
N PRO A 19 22.91 -5.77 -6.91
CA PRO A 19 21.88 -4.77 -7.16
C PRO A 19 21.71 -4.43 -8.65
N TRP A 20 20.49 -4.07 -9.03
CA TRP A 20 20.17 -3.56 -10.36
C TRP A 20 20.50 -2.06 -10.44
N PRO A 21 21.08 -1.59 -11.57
CA PRO A 21 21.44 -0.20 -11.74
C PRO A 21 20.21 0.68 -11.91
N CYS A 22 20.28 1.92 -11.45
CA CYS A 22 19.27 2.94 -11.67
C CYS A 22 19.94 4.20 -12.23
N MET A 23 20.01 4.32 -13.55
CA MET A 23 20.62 5.49 -14.16
C MET A 23 19.85 6.79 -13.86
N PRO A 24 20.54 7.94 -13.71
CA PRO A 24 19.90 9.22 -13.42
C PRO A 24 18.81 9.59 -14.41
N LEU A 25 17.74 10.19 -13.89
CA LEU A 25 16.63 10.70 -14.67
C LEU A 25 16.99 12.06 -15.30
N PRO A 26 16.53 12.35 -16.53
CA PRO A 26 16.72 13.65 -17.15
C PRO A 26 16.06 14.77 -16.35
N ASP A 27 16.67 15.96 -16.38
CA ASP A 27 16.40 17.07 -15.45
C ASP A 27 15.06 17.78 -15.66
N ALA A 28 14.53 17.79 -16.88
CA ALA A 28 13.28 18.48 -17.21
C ALA A 28 12.56 17.84 -18.41
N GLY A 29 11.24 18.04 -18.47
CA GLY A 29 10.40 17.63 -19.58
C GLY A 29 9.52 16.42 -19.30
N PRO A 30 8.71 15.99 -20.29
CA PRO A 30 8.01 14.72 -20.21
C PRO A 30 9.01 13.59 -19.98
N PRO A 31 8.54 12.43 -19.50
CA PRO A 31 9.34 11.22 -19.54
C PRO A 31 10.03 11.14 -20.94
N GLN A 32 11.33 10.79 -20.99
CA GLN A 32 12.06 10.47 -22.23
C GLN A 32 12.57 9.04 -22.25
N ALA A 33 12.56 8.43 -23.45
CA ALA A 33 13.07 7.08 -23.66
C ALA A 33 14.48 6.90 -23.09
N PRO A 34 14.77 5.76 -22.45
CA PRO A 34 16.10 5.44 -21.97
C PRO A 34 17.09 5.31 -23.15
N PRO A 35 18.38 5.65 -22.95
CA PRO A 35 19.42 5.33 -23.92
C PRO A 35 19.44 3.84 -24.27
N GLN A 36 19.70 3.51 -25.54
CA GLN A 36 19.70 2.13 -26.02
C GLN A 36 20.84 1.29 -25.40
N GLU A 37 21.90 1.92 -24.90
CA GLU A 37 23.03 1.20 -24.28
C GLU A 37 22.74 0.73 -22.85
N LEU A 38 21.62 1.13 -22.25
CA LEU A 38 21.30 0.73 -20.88
C LEU A 38 21.02 -0.76 -20.79
N ALA A 39 21.48 -1.35 -19.69
CA ALA A 39 21.21 -2.75 -19.39
C ALA A 39 19.69 -2.98 -19.35
N PRO A 40 19.19 -4.11 -19.88
CA PRO A 40 17.75 -4.35 -19.92
C PRO A 40 17.08 -4.36 -18.51
N HIS A 41 17.84 -4.70 -17.46
CA HIS A 41 17.39 -4.71 -16.07
C HIS A 41 17.63 -3.37 -15.32
N ASP A 42 18.08 -2.32 -16.02
CA ASP A 42 18.18 -0.99 -15.43
C ASP A 42 16.79 -0.46 -15.08
N LEU A 43 16.65 0.13 -13.89
CA LEU A 43 15.37 0.59 -13.37
C LEU A 43 14.78 1.75 -14.17
N ARG A 44 15.60 2.53 -14.88
CA ARG A 44 15.13 3.53 -15.83
C ARG A 44 14.49 2.87 -17.06
N VAL A 45 15.03 1.75 -17.53
CA VAL A 45 14.46 0.99 -18.65
C VAL A 45 13.12 0.38 -18.24
N ILE A 46 13.02 -0.15 -17.03
CA ILE A 46 11.77 -0.74 -16.50
C ILE A 46 10.73 0.33 -16.15
N GLY A 47 11.17 1.45 -15.59
CA GLY A 47 10.30 2.56 -15.20
C GLY A 47 9.74 3.34 -16.38
N TRP A 48 10.45 3.34 -17.52
CA TRP A 48 10.08 4.11 -18.70
C TRP A 48 8.65 3.83 -19.22
N PRO A 49 8.28 2.59 -19.57
CA PRO A 49 6.92 2.30 -20.07
C PRO A 49 5.82 2.60 -19.04
N ILE A 50 6.14 2.51 -17.75
CA ILE A 50 5.20 2.82 -16.66
C ILE A 50 4.92 4.32 -16.62
N GLU A 51 5.97 5.15 -16.72
CA GLU A 51 5.81 6.60 -16.79
C GLU A 51 5.07 7.05 -18.06
N GLU A 52 5.31 6.39 -19.19
CA GLU A 52 4.54 6.63 -20.43
C GLU A 52 3.06 6.30 -20.23
N ALA A 53 2.74 5.11 -19.74
CA ALA A 53 1.35 4.68 -19.50
C ALA A 53 0.62 5.66 -18.55
N LEU A 54 1.26 6.05 -17.45
CA LEU A 54 0.71 7.05 -16.53
C LEU A 54 0.49 8.40 -17.23
N ALA A 55 1.44 8.83 -18.08
CA ALA A 55 1.32 10.08 -18.81
C ALA A 55 0.16 10.05 -19.83
N TYR A 56 -0.12 8.90 -20.46
CA TYR A 56 -1.31 8.69 -21.30
C TYR A 56 -2.62 8.82 -20.51
N GLU A 57 -2.63 8.41 -19.23
CA GLU A 57 -3.76 8.62 -18.31
C GLU A 57 -3.82 10.04 -17.73
N GLY A 58 -2.98 10.97 -18.20
CA GLY A 58 -2.89 12.33 -17.68
C GLY A 58 -2.21 12.44 -16.31
N LYS A 59 -1.62 11.34 -15.80
CA LYS A 59 -0.92 11.31 -14.51
C LYS A 59 0.57 11.58 -14.72
N ARG A 60 1.09 12.61 -14.05
CA ARG A 60 2.51 12.95 -14.06
C ARG A 60 3.01 13.25 -12.66
N ALA A 61 4.29 13.04 -12.43
CA ALA A 61 4.91 13.45 -11.17
C ALA A 61 4.73 14.97 -10.98
N ARG A 62 4.18 15.38 -9.84
CA ARG A 62 3.93 16.79 -9.50
C ARG A 62 5.19 17.67 -9.48
N SER A 63 6.36 17.07 -9.35
CA SER A 63 7.66 17.76 -9.40
C SER A 63 8.79 16.80 -9.69
N ARG A 64 9.93 17.33 -10.16
CA ARG A 64 11.19 16.58 -10.30
C ARG A 64 11.58 15.86 -9.01
N ARG A 65 11.44 16.53 -7.86
CA ARG A 65 11.75 15.95 -6.54
C ARG A 65 10.88 14.73 -6.24
N ALA A 66 9.58 14.79 -6.58
CA ALA A 66 8.67 13.66 -6.40
C ALA A 66 9.05 12.47 -7.30
N ARG A 67 9.39 12.74 -8.58
CA ARG A 67 9.85 11.72 -9.53
C ARG A 67 11.13 11.03 -9.05
N ILE A 68 12.16 11.80 -8.67
CA ILE A 68 13.43 11.27 -8.14
C ILE A 68 13.17 10.44 -6.87
N SER A 69 12.30 10.93 -5.97
CA SER A 69 11.96 10.18 -4.75
C SER A 69 11.26 8.85 -5.06
N ALA A 70 10.41 8.80 -6.08
CA ALA A 70 9.74 7.57 -6.50
C ALA A 70 10.75 6.54 -7.04
N TYR A 71 11.68 6.95 -7.89
CA TYR A 71 12.74 6.06 -8.40
C TYR A 71 13.69 5.59 -7.30
N ARG A 72 14.10 6.46 -6.36
CA ARG A 72 14.91 6.06 -5.20
C ARG A 72 14.21 5.00 -4.34
N ARG A 73 12.89 5.15 -4.13
CA ARG A 73 12.08 4.18 -3.39
C ARG A 73 11.94 2.86 -4.16
N ALA A 74 11.75 2.93 -5.47
CA ALA A 74 11.67 1.74 -6.32
C ALA A 74 13.02 1.00 -6.37
N GLU A 75 14.13 1.74 -6.47
CA GLU A 75 15.48 1.21 -6.40
C GLU A 75 15.75 0.52 -5.07
N ALA A 76 15.46 1.19 -3.94
CA ALA A 76 15.58 0.57 -2.64
C ALA A 76 14.67 -0.66 -2.50
N ALA A 77 13.44 -0.62 -3.02
CA ALA A 77 12.53 -1.77 -2.99
C ALA A 77 13.09 -2.96 -3.78
N ILE A 78 13.53 -2.75 -5.03
CA ILE A 78 14.03 -3.83 -5.88
C ILE A 78 15.33 -4.39 -5.33
N ASN A 79 16.26 -3.53 -4.92
CA ASN A 79 17.59 -3.98 -4.49
C ASN A 79 17.63 -4.52 -3.06
N LEU A 80 16.77 -4.06 -2.16
CA LEU A 80 16.70 -4.56 -0.79
C LEU A 80 15.68 -5.70 -0.63
N LEU A 81 14.52 -5.65 -1.29
CA LEU A 81 13.52 -6.72 -1.16
C LEU A 81 13.70 -7.81 -2.21
N GLY A 82 14.07 -7.46 -3.45
CA GLY A 82 14.14 -8.40 -4.58
C GLY A 82 14.90 -9.69 -4.28
N PRO A 83 16.12 -9.65 -3.72
CA PRO A 83 16.88 -10.85 -3.38
C PRO A 83 16.16 -11.82 -2.44
N HIS A 84 15.27 -11.30 -1.58
CA HIS A 84 14.57 -12.08 -0.57
C HIS A 84 13.14 -12.41 -0.97
N LEU A 85 12.48 -11.54 -1.73
CA LEU A 85 11.08 -11.67 -2.10
C LEU A 85 10.91 -12.43 -3.41
N PHE A 86 11.68 -12.10 -4.46
CA PHE A 86 11.48 -12.69 -5.78
C PHE A 86 11.58 -14.22 -5.80
N PRO A 87 12.51 -14.86 -5.06
CA PRO A 87 12.55 -16.31 -4.98
C PRO A 87 11.34 -16.96 -4.29
N LEU A 88 10.54 -16.18 -3.56
CA LEU A 88 9.36 -16.66 -2.83
C LEU A 88 8.06 -16.51 -3.63
N ILE A 89 8.06 -15.69 -4.68
CA ILE A 89 6.85 -15.40 -5.45
C ILE A 89 6.44 -16.64 -6.24
N ALA A 90 5.25 -17.17 -5.94
CA ALA A 90 4.64 -18.23 -6.72
C ALA A 90 3.68 -17.66 -7.78
N ASP A 91 2.97 -16.59 -7.42
CA ASP A 91 2.05 -15.89 -8.31
C ASP A 91 2.03 -14.39 -8.00
N ALA A 92 1.82 -13.56 -9.00
CA ALA A 92 1.75 -12.11 -8.89
C ALA A 92 0.44 -11.59 -9.49
N GLU A 93 -0.16 -10.57 -8.87
CA GLU A 93 -1.46 -10.01 -9.25
C GLU A 93 -2.63 -11.04 -9.23
N GLN A 94 -2.65 -11.92 -8.24
CA GLN A 94 -3.65 -12.97 -8.16
C GLN A 94 -5.04 -12.42 -7.84
N LYS A 95 -5.99 -12.66 -8.74
CA LYS A 95 -7.38 -12.22 -8.59
C LYS A 95 -8.14 -13.14 -7.64
N VAL A 96 -8.83 -12.53 -6.68
CA VAL A 96 -9.63 -13.24 -5.67
C VAL A 96 -11.06 -12.70 -5.64
N ILE A 97 -12.02 -13.62 -5.55
CA ILE A 97 -13.45 -13.31 -5.54
C ILE A 97 -14.19 -14.24 -4.59
N GLY A 98 -15.19 -13.71 -3.90
CA GLY A 98 -16.04 -14.48 -3.01
C GLY A 98 -17.35 -13.75 -2.73
N THR A 99 -18.37 -14.49 -2.34
CA THR A 99 -19.66 -13.93 -1.91
C THR A 99 -19.90 -14.21 -0.44
N ARG A 100 -20.52 -13.26 0.24
CA ARG A 100 -20.89 -13.37 1.66
C ARG A 100 -22.36 -13.09 1.85
N LEU A 101 -22.94 -13.68 2.89
CA LEU A 101 -24.24 -13.29 3.40
C LEU A 101 -24.10 -11.96 4.14
N LEU A 102 -25.02 -11.04 3.89
CA LEU A 102 -25.12 -9.79 4.63
C LEU A 102 -26.09 -9.99 5.80
N PRO A 103 -25.65 -9.86 7.06
CA PRO A 103 -26.54 -10.00 8.20
C PRO A 103 -27.69 -8.97 8.14
N GLN A 104 -28.92 -9.47 8.18
CA GLN A 104 -30.10 -8.61 8.20
C GLN A 104 -30.30 -8.01 9.61
N PRO A 105 -30.71 -6.73 9.72
CA PRO A 105 -31.02 -6.14 11.00
C PRO A 105 -32.23 -6.82 11.63
N THR A 106 -32.17 -7.09 12.95
CA THR A 106 -33.30 -7.62 13.72
C THR A 106 -34.40 -6.58 13.95
N HIS A 107 -34.06 -5.28 13.88
CA HIS A 107 -34.98 -4.17 14.05
C HIS A 107 -34.76 -3.11 12.97
N GLY A 108 -35.84 -2.53 12.46
CA GLY A 108 -35.82 -1.51 11.41
C GLY A 108 -36.03 -2.09 10.00
N PRO A 109 -35.84 -1.26 8.95
CA PRO A 109 -36.03 -1.70 7.57
C PRO A 109 -35.01 -2.77 7.17
N LEU A 110 -35.47 -3.78 6.43
CA LEU A 110 -34.62 -4.79 5.84
C LEU A 110 -33.64 -4.16 4.84
N LEU A 111 -32.44 -4.72 4.74
CA LEU A 111 -31.47 -4.31 3.73
C LEU A 111 -31.94 -4.81 2.36
N ARG A 112 -31.60 -4.07 1.30
CA ARG A 112 -32.06 -4.41 -0.06
C ARG A 112 -31.39 -5.68 -0.58
N SER A 113 -30.20 -5.98 -0.08
CA SER A 113 -29.38 -7.12 -0.50
C SER A 113 -29.22 -8.12 0.63
N GLU A 114 -29.32 -9.42 0.33
CA GLU A 114 -29.03 -10.51 1.27
C GLU A 114 -27.57 -10.96 1.21
N ARG A 115 -26.87 -10.59 0.13
CA ARG A 115 -25.50 -10.98 -0.15
C ARG A 115 -24.73 -9.82 -0.78
N TYR A 116 -23.42 -9.88 -0.66
CA TYR A 116 -22.52 -9.01 -1.40
C TYR A 116 -21.31 -9.80 -1.90
N ALA A 117 -20.70 -9.29 -2.98
CA ALA A 117 -19.50 -9.86 -3.57
C ALA A 117 -18.28 -9.03 -3.16
N LEU A 118 -17.19 -9.71 -2.83
CA LEU A 118 -15.89 -9.14 -2.55
C LEU A 118 -14.94 -9.53 -3.69
N HIS A 119 -14.28 -8.53 -4.23
CA HIS A 119 -13.30 -8.67 -5.30
C HIS A 119 -11.98 -8.06 -4.80
N GLY A 120 -10.87 -8.73 -5.09
CA GLY A 120 -9.55 -8.27 -4.71
C GLY A 120 -8.48 -8.74 -5.69
N VAL A 121 -7.34 -8.06 -5.66
CA VAL A 121 -6.11 -8.46 -6.33
C VAL A 121 -5.04 -8.54 -5.24
N ILE A 122 -4.43 -9.71 -5.09
CA ILE A 122 -3.28 -9.92 -4.21
C ILE A 122 -2.03 -9.57 -5.02
N ASP A 123 -1.23 -8.61 -4.54
CA ASP A 123 -0.03 -8.18 -5.28
C ASP A 123 0.94 -9.35 -5.48
N VAL A 124 1.20 -10.10 -4.42
CA VAL A 124 2.08 -11.27 -4.45
C VAL A 124 1.52 -12.38 -3.57
N LEU A 125 1.40 -13.56 -4.17
CA LEU A 125 1.15 -14.81 -3.46
C LEU A 125 2.44 -15.62 -3.45
N THR A 126 2.91 -15.95 -2.26
CA THR A 126 4.09 -16.81 -2.08
C THR A 126 3.63 -18.22 -1.72
N ASN A 127 4.23 -19.23 -2.34
CA ASN A 127 4.05 -20.62 -1.94
C ASN A 127 5.28 -21.00 -1.13
N VAL A 128 5.18 -20.90 0.19
CA VAL A 128 6.32 -21.07 1.07
C VAL A 128 6.26 -22.48 1.65
N GLU A 129 6.93 -23.41 0.99
CA GLU A 129 7.56 -24.48 1.75
C GLU A 129 8.77 -23.86 2.43
N LEU A 130 8.65 -23.41 3.69
CA LEU A 130 9.78 -22.78 4.40
C LEU A 130 11.05 -23.63 4.33
N ALA A 131 10.90 -24.95 4.23
CA ALA A 131 11.99 -25.91 4.09
C ALA A 131 12.80 -25.77 2.78
N SER A 132 12.22 -25.24 1.69
CA SER A 132 12.87 -25.17 0.37
C SER A 132 13.75 -23.93 0.19
N VAL A 133 13.54 -22.89 1.00
CA VAL A 133 14.32 -21.65 0.97
C VAL A 133 15.44 -21.76 2.01
N GLY A 134 16.69 -21.50 1.65
CA GLY A 134 17.81 -21.59 2.61
C GLY A 134 17.66 -20.63 3.82
N PRO A 135 18.32 -20.93 4.95
CA PRO A 135 18.44 -19.99 6.06
C PRO A 135 19.12 -18.69 5.61
N GLY A 136 18.74 -17.53 6.16
CA GLY A 136 19.23 -16.21 5.74
C GLY A 136 18.25 -15.41 4.86
N ASN A 137 17.09 -15.97 4.49
CA ASN A 137 16.02 -15.19 3.90
C ASN A 137 15.23 -14.46 5.01
N ILE A 138 15.45 -13.15 5.10
CA ILE A 138 14.88 -12.26 6.11
C ILE A 138 13.35 -12.18 6.11
N ILE A 139 12.68 -12.44 4.97
CA ILE A 139 11.21 -12.51 4.91
C ILE A 139 10.73 -13.79 5.58
N ARG A 140 11.38 -14.92 5.27
CA ARG A 140 11.13 -16.21 5.93
C ARG A 140 11.34 -16.10 7.44
N GLU A 141 12.46 -15.53 7.87
CA GLU A 141 12.77 -15.36 9.30
C GLU A 141 11.73 -14.47 10.01
N ALA A 142 11.28 -13.40 9.35
CA ALA A 142 10.23 -12.55 9.90
C ALA A 142 8.88 -13.28 10.06
N VAL A 143 8.54 -14.18 9.13
CA VAL A 143 7.34 -15.02 9.21
C VAL A 143 7.47 -16.03 10.35
N GLU A 144 8.58 -16.77 10.42
CA GLU A 144 8.83 -17.76 11.47
C GLU A 144 8.82 -17.14 12.87
N ALA A 145 9.37 -15.92 13.03
CA ALA A 145 9.38 -15.19 14.29
C ALA A 145 7.97 -14.78 14.76
N LYS A 146 7.03 -14.53 13.85
CA LYS A 146 5.66 -14.11 14.16
C LYS A 146 4.65 -15.24 14.18
N CYS A 147 4.94 -16.32 13.46
CA CYS A 147 4.12 -17.51 13.35
C CYS A 147 4.99 -18.72 13.74
N PRO A 148 5.18 -18.98 15.05
CA PRO A 148 6.00 -20.10 15.48
C PRO A 148 5.31 -21.44 15.22
N GLY A 149 6.09 -22.47 14.92
CA GLY A 149 5.58 -23.85 14.76
C GLY A 149 4.87 -24.14 13.44
N LEU A 150 5.15 -23.37 12.39
CA LEU A 150 4.63 -23.65 11.05
C LEU A 150 5.20 -24.96 10.50
N THR A 151 4.32 -25.84 10.03
CA THR A 151 4.68 -27.14 9.43
C THR A 151 3.90 -27.37 8.14
N GLY A 152 4.52 -28.03 7.16
CA GLY A 152 3.89 -28.35 5.87
C GLY A 152 3.96 -27.20 4.86
N THR A 153 3.19 -27.33 3.78
CA THR A 153 3.09 -26.34 2.69
C THR A 153 2.01 -25.33 3.01
N PHE A 154 2.32 -24.05 2.88
CA PHE A 154 1.40 -22.96 3.15
C PHE A 154 1.67 -21.75 2.27
N GLU A 155 0.70 -20.84 2.24
CA GLU A 155 0.80 -19.59 1.50
C GLU A 155 1.04 -18.40 2.44
N VAL A 156 1.79 -17.42 1.94
CA VAL A 156 1.90 -16.10 2.55
C VAL A 156 1.49 -15.04 1.53
N ILE A 157 0.57 -14.18 1.93
CA ILE A 157 0.07 -13.07 1.11
C ILE A 157 0.95 -11.86 1.35
N VAL A 158 1.43 -11.22 0.28
CA VAL A 158 2.25 -10.00 0.35
C VAL A 158 1.53 -8.88 -0.41
N ASP A 159 1.39 -7.72 0.23
CA ASP A 159 0.77 -6.52 -0.34
C ASP A 159 1.71 -5.32 -0.16
N TYR A 160 1.88 -4.53 -1.23
CA TYR A 160 2.77 -3.38 -1.27
C TYR A 160 2.01 -2.10 -0.96
N LYS A 161 2.51 -1.32 -0.01
CA LYS A 161 2.01 0.01 0.33
C LYS A 161 3.00 1.08 -0.09
N GLY A 162 2.55 1.99 -0.96
CA GLY A 162 3.28 3.22 -1.34
C GLY A 162 3.20 4.34 -0.30
N SER A 163 2.61 4.07 0.86
CA SER A 163 2.52 4.98 2.01
C SER A 163 3.58 4.67 3.06
N ARG A 164 3.75 5.57 4.03
CA ARG A 164 4.51 5.31 5.26
C ARG A 164 3.82 4.20 6.07
N ARG A 165 4.56 3.54 6.96
CA ARG A 165 3.95 2.69 7.98
C ARG A 165 3.09 3.58 8.90
N PRO A 166 1.78 3.30 9.01
CA PRO A 166 0.91 4.10 9.86
C PRO A 166 1.30 3.93 11.33
N ALA A 167 0.95 4.92 12.15
CA ALA A 167 1.03 4.78 13.59
C ALA A 167 0.01 3.74 14.09
N MET A 168 0.28 3.08 15.21
CA MET A 168 -0.55 1.96 15.70
C MET A 168 -1.99 2.36 16.06
N ASP A 169 -2.23 3.65 16.33
CA ASP A 169 -3.52 4.23 16.67
C ASP A 169 -4.25 4.85 15.47
N GLU A 170 -3.61 4.93 14.30
CA GLU A 170 -4.25 5.40 13.06
C GLU A 170 -5.16 4.30 12.48
N ALA A 171 -6.32 4.68 11.93
CA ALA A 171 -7.28 3.73 11.34
C ALA A 171 -6.65 2.85 10.24
N HIS A 172 -5.74 3.43 9.45
CA HIS A 172 -4.99 2.73 8.40
C HIS A 172 -4.17 1.54 8.92
N TRP A 173 -3.78 1.54 10.20
CA TRP A 173 -3.12 0.40 10.84
C TRP A 173 -4.01 -0.83 10.84
N ALA A 174 -5.26 -0.69 11.30
CA ALA A 174 -6.24 -1.77 11.36
C ALA A 174 -6.77 -2.14 9.97
N LEU A 175 -7.02 -1.15 9.11
CA LEU A 175 -7.49 -1.39 7.74
C LEU A 175 -6.54 -2.27 6.94
N GLY A 176 -5.22 -2.06 7.08
CA GLY A 176 -4.22 -2.92 6.46
C GLY A 176 -4.31 -4.38 6.94
N GLU A 177 -4.57 -4.61 8.24
CA GLU A 177 -4.79 -5.97 8.73
C GLU A 177 -6.05 -6.59 8.14
N TRP A 178 -7.16 -5.86 8.17
CA TRP A 178 -8.43 -6.37 7.66
C TRP A 178 -8.35 -6.74 6.18
N GLN A 179 -7.62 -5.95 5.39
CA GLN A 179 -7.42 -6.24 3.97
C GLN A 179 -6.75 -7.60 3.76
N VAL A 180 -5.61 -7.86 4.41
CA VAL A 180 -4.87 -9.11 4.18
C VAL A 180 -5.62 -10.32 4.74
N GLN A 181 -6.31 -10.16 5.88
CA GLN A 181 -7.18 -11.20 6.43
C GLN A 181 -8.35 -11.52 5.49
N THR A 182 -8.90 -10.51 4.82
CA THR A 182 -9.97 -10.68 3.82
C THR A 182 -9.44 -11.37 2.57
N TYR A 183 -8.23 -11.04 2.12
CA TYR A 183 -7.57 -11.76 1.03
C TYR A 183 -7.35 -13.24 1.37
N ALA A 184 -6.91 -13.56 2.59
CA ALA A 184 -6.82 -14.96 3.03
C ALA A 184 -8.17 -15.67 3.03
N TRP A 185 -9.23 -15.00 3.53
CA TRP A 185 -10.59 -15.54 3.51
C TRP A 185 -11.08 -15.85 2.08
N LEU A 186 -10.78 -14.98 1.12
CA LEU A 186 -11.09 -15.18 -0.30
C LEU A 186 -10.25 -16.30 -0.90
N ARG A 187 -8.94 -16.32 -0.61
CA ARG A 187 -7.99 -17.30 -1.14
C ARG A 187 -8.36 -18.71 -0.73
N GLN A 188 -8.73 -18.93 0.54
CA GLN A 188 -9.18 -20.23 1.06
C GLN A 188 -10.44 -20.80 0.36
N ARG A 189 -11.16 -20.01 -0.43
CA ARG A 189 -12.35 -20.43 -1.18
C ARG A 189 -12.07 -20.77 -2.63
N GLN A 190 -10.85 -20.51 -3.11
CA GLN A 190 -10.43 -20.86 -4.45
C GLN A 190 -9.98 -22.32 -4.50
N GLN A 191 -10.09 -22.93 -5.69
CA GLN A 191 -9.56 -24.27 -5.91
C GLN A 191 -8.03 -24.28 -5.73
N LEU A 192 -7.49 -25.37 -5.21
CA LEU A 192 -6.05 -25.59 -5.02
C LEU A 192 -5.35 -24.59 -4.06
N ALA A 193 -6.09 -23.89 -3.22
CA ALA A 193 -5.49 -23.01 -2.23
C ALA A 193 -4.84 -23.81 -1.09
N HIS A 194 -3.61 -23.47 -0.75
CA HIS A 194 -3.01 -23.91 0.51
C HIS A 194 -3.50 -23.05 1.68
N PRO A 195 -3.35 -23.51 2.93
CA PRO A 195 -3.62 -22.68 4.10
C PRO A 195 -2.76 -21.41 4.05
N VAL A 196 -3.40 -20.24 4.18
CA VAL A 196 -2.68 -18.98 4.31
C VAL A 196 -2.39 -18.74 5.79
N VAL A 197 -1.11 -18.66 6.16
CA VAL A 197 -0.68 -18.59 7.57
C VAL A 197 -0.25 -17.19 7.99
N ALA A 198 0.16 -16.36 7.04
CA ALA A 198 0.60 -15.01 7.30
C ALA A 198 0.25 -14.06 6.15
N GLY A 199 0.08 -12.81 6.52
CA GLY A 199 0.01 -11.65 5.65
C GLY A 199 1.21 -10.75 5.88
N ILE A 200 1.78 -10.19 4.81
CA ILE A 200 2.89 -9.24 4.90
C ILE A 200 2.49 -7.95 4.20
N LEU A 201 2.49 -6.85 4.95
CA LEU A 201 2.42 -5.51 4.39
C LEU A 201 3.83 -4.96 4.24
N ILE A 202 4.17 -4.55 3.02
CA ILE A 202 5.47 -3.95 2.70
C ILE A 202 5.29 -2.46 2.44
N TYR A 203 5.73 -1.62 3.38
CA TYR A 203 5.71 -0.17 3.27
C TYR A 203 6.97 0.31 2.52
N VAL A 204 6.84 0.50 1.21
CA VAL A 204 7.95 0.85 0.30
C VAL A 204 8.64 2.16 0.71
N ASN A 205 7.90 3.11 1.28
CA ASN A 205 8.47 4.39 1.72
C ASN A 205 9.47 4.23 2.89
N GLU A 206 9.37 3.17 3.69
CA GLU A 206 10.29 2.94 4.81
C GLU A 206 11.67 2.45 4.35
N LEU A 207 11.78 1.93 3.12
CA LEU A 207 13.06 1.48 2.53
C LEU A 207 13.94 2.65 2.06
N ALA A 208 13.32 3.78 1.71
CA ALA A 208 13.99 5.02 1.37
C ALA A 208 13.17 6.21 1.91
N PRO A 209 13.19 6.45 3.23
CA PRO A 209 12.36 7.46 3.87
C PRO A 209 12.81 8.86 3.48
N GLY A 210 11.83 9.71 3.16
CA GLY A 210 12.05 11.14 2.94
C GLY A 210 12.12 11.91 4.27
N GLY A 211 12.43 13.21 4.19
CA GLY A 211 12.51 14.05 5.39
C GLY A 211 11.19 14.17 6.17
N ASP A 212 10.05 14.09 5.49
CA ASP A 212 8.73 14.13 6.15
C ASP A 212 8.42 12.80 6.85
N ASP A 213 8.81 11.68 6.23
CA ASP A 213 8.69 10.34 6.79
C ASP A 213 9.49 10.23 8.10
N LEU A 214 10.73 10.74 8.10
CA LEU A 214 11.61 10.77 9.27
C LEU A 214 11.09 11.64 10.41
N ARG A 215 10.56 12.84 10.10
CA ARG A 215 9.95 13.72 11.12
C ARG A 215 8.80 13.02 11.82
N ARG A 216 7.88 12.42 11.04
CA ARG A 216 6.73 11.70 11.60
C ARG A 216 7.14 10.42 12.32
N LEU A 217 8.17 9.73 11.85
CA LEU A 217 8.76 8.58 12.55
C LEU A 217 9.25 8.98 13.93
N ARG A 218 10.05 10.04 14.03
CA ARG A 218 10.55 10.53 15.32
C ARG A 218 9.41 10.87 16.28
N GLN A 219 8.38 11.57 15.81
CA GLN A 219 7.19 11.88 16.61
C GLN A 219 6.46 10.61 17.08
N ALA A 220 6.32 9.60 16.22
CA ALA A 220 5.69 8.34 16.57
C ALA A 220 6.51 7.56 17.61
N ILE A 221 7.85 7.60 17.54
CA ILE A 221 8.74 7.00 18.56
C ILE A 221 8.58 7.73 19.90
N GLU A 222 8.63 9.07 19.90
CA GLU A 222 8.49 9.89 21.11
C GLU A 222 7.15 9.67 21.82
N ARG A 223 6.09 9.39 21.05
CA ARG A 223 4.73 9.12 21.56
C ARG A 223 4.44 7.64 21.83
N GLY A 224 5.36 6.72 21.53
CA GLY A 224 5.14 5.29 21.67
C GLY A 224 4.09 4.70 20.71
N GLN A 225 3.88 5.35 19.56
CA GLN A 225 2.85 4.99 18.58
C GLN A 225 3.40 4.14 17.41
N THR A 226 4.59 3.56 17.55
CA THR A 226 5.20 2.68 16.54
C THR A 226 5.68 1.38 17.18
N ASP A 227 5.52 0.29 16.45
CA ASP A 227 5.90 -1.06 16.89
C ASP A 227 7.37 -1.40 16.62
N VAL A 228 8.08 -0.57 15.84
CA VAL A 228 9.50 -0.77 15.52
C VAL A 228 10.30 0.45 15.97
N VAL A 229 11.02 0.28 17.07
CA VAL A 229 11.86 1.30 17.71
C VAL A 229 13.31 0.78 17.80
N PRO A 230 14.33 1.56 17.42
CA PRO A 230 15.71 1.15 17.59
C PRO A 230 16.09 1.16 19.08
N SER A 231 16.89 0.20 19.50
CA SER A 231 17.32 0.08 20.90
C SER A 231 18.31 1.17 21.28
N ARG A 232 18.31 1.59 22.55
CA ARG A 232 19.34 2.52 23.06
C ARG A 232 20.72 1.86 22.92
N GLY A 233 21.64 2.52 22.23
CA GLY A 233 22.97 1.98 21.89
C GLY A 233 23.12 1.52 20.44
N ASP A 234 22.01 1.38 19.71
CA ASP A 234 22.03 1.09 18.26
C ASP A 234 22.45 2.35 17.48
N PRO A 235 23.36 2.26 16.48
CA PRO A 235 23.66 3.37 15.57
C PRO A 235 22.41 4.05 15.00
N ASP A 236 21.34 3.29 14.72
CA ASP A 236 20.08 3.83 14.20
C ASP A 236 19.36 4.75 15.18
N PHE A 237 19.48 4.47 16.48
CA PHE A 237 18.92 5.32 17.53
C PHE A 237 19.59 6.69 17.52
N TYR A 238 20.92 6.73 17.45
CA TYR A 238 21.68 7.98 17.41
C TYR A 238 21.49 8.72 16.08
N ALA A 239 21.42 7.98 14.96
CA ALA A 239 21.14 8.56 13.65
C ALA A 239 19.80 9.31 13.62
N LEU A 240 18.74 8.75 14.22
CA LEU A 240 17.44 9.41 14.31
C LEU A 240 17.45 10.63 15.25
N GLN A 241 18.19 10.57 16.35
CA GLN A 241 18.28 11.68 17.29
C GLN A 241 19.04 12.87 16.72
N ALA A 242 20.16 12.60 16.04
CA ALA A 242 21.03 13.62 15.44
C ALA A 242 20.53 14.13 14.08
N TRP A 243 19.54 13.47 13.48
CA TRP A 243 19.02 13.85 12.16
C TRP A 243 18.40 15.26 12.16
N THR A 244 18.72 16.02 11.11
CA THR A 244 18.17 17.35 10.85
C THR A 244 17.47 17.40 9.48
N PRO A 245 16.42 18.24 9.32
CA PRO A 245 15.74 18.40 8.04
C PRO A 245 16.70 18.76 6.90
N GLY A 246 16.68 17.96 5.83
CA GLY A 246 17.54 18.14 4.66
C GLY A 246 18.77 17.22 4.62
N ALA A 247 19.14 16.60 5.75
CA ALA A 247 20.18 15.58 5.78
C ALA A 247 19.66 14.22 5.26
N ALA A 248 20.54 13.45 4.62
CA ALA A 248 20.23 12.07 4.23
C ALA A 248 20.11 11.18 5.50
N PRO A 249 19.11 10.28 5.59
CA PRO A 249 19.00 9.37 6.72
C PRO A 249 20.16 8.38 6.73
N GLY A 250 21.00 8.44 7.76
CA GLY A 250 22.04 7.44 8.04
C GLY A 250 21.49 6.17 8.69
N LEU A 251 20.34 5.66 8.22
CA LEU A 251 19.68 4.47 8.78
C LEU A 251 20.21 3.19 8.13
N SER A 252 20.49 2.19 8.95
CA SER A 252 20.92 0.87 8.52
C SER A 252 19.87 0.19 7.64
N GLU A 253 20.32 -0.68 6.75
CA GLU A 253 19.41 -1.50 5.92
C GLU A 253 18.54 -2.40 6.79
N ALA A 254 19.12 -3.02 7.84
CA ALA A 254 18.39 -3.88 8.76
C ALA A 254 17.22 -3.15 9.45
N PHE A 255 17.43 -1.90 9.89
CA PHE A 255 16.35 -1.12 10.50
C PHE A 255 15.30 -0.68 9.48
N ARG A 256 15.70 -0.21 8.30
CA ARG A 256 14.78 0.12 7.21
C ARG A 256 13.92 -1.09 6.81
N PHE A 257 14.52 -2.28 6.78
CA PHE A 257 13.82 -3.53 6.47
C PHE A 257 12.79 -3.90 7.54
N ARG A 258 13.19 -3.89 8.82
CA ARG A 258 12.27 -4.14 9.96
C ARG A 258 11.08 -3.17 9.94
N ARG A 259 11.32 -1.90 9.57
CA ARG A 259 10.26 -0.89 9.47
C ARG A 259 9.39 -1.08 8.24
N ALA A 260 9.95 -1.49 7.10
CA ALA A 260 9.17 -1.73 5.89
C ALA A 260 8.23 -2.93 6.02
N LEU A 261 8.60 -3.95 6.79
CA LEU A 261 7.82 -5.18 6.90
C LEU A 261 6.92 -5.22 8.12
N ARG A 262 5.65 -5.53 7.87
CA ARG A 262 4.68 -5.87 8.92
C ARG A 262 4.07 -7.22 8.61
N VAL A 263 4.49 -8.22 9.39
CA VAL A 263 3.94 -9.58 9.33
C VAL A 263 2.75 -9.67 10.27
N ILE A 264 1.63 -10.17 9.74
CA ILE A 264 0.34 -10.30 10.40
C ILE A 264 -0.02 -11.80 10.36
N PRO A 265 -0.03 -12.49 11.51
CA PRO A 265 -0.49 -13.87 11.57
C PRO A 265 -1.94 -14.00 11.11
N ILE A 266 -2.25 -15.05 10.36
CA ILE A 266 -3.59 -15.34 9.87
C ILE A 266 -4.12 -16.57 10.59
N THR A 267 -5.19 -16.35 11.35
CA THR A 267 -5.93 -17.37 12.07
C THR A 267 -7.41 -17.30 11.68
N GLU A 268 -8.16 -18.37 11.95
CA GLU A 268 -9.60 -18.36 11.72
C GLU A 268 -10.30 -17.24 12.51
N GLU A 269 -9.83 -16.96 13.73
CA GLU A 269 -10.35 -15.88 14.57
C GLU A 269 -10.08 -14.49 13.95
N SER A 270 -8.85 -14.24 13.46
CA SER A 270 -8.50 -12.96 12.85
C SER A 270 -9.26 -12.73 11.55
N ILE A 271 -9.46 -13.78 10.75
CA ILE A 271 -10.30 -13.76 9.55
C ILE A 271 -11.75 -13.44 9.92
N ALA A 272 -12.31 -14.13 10.92
CA ALA A 272 -13.69 -13.93 11.35
C ALA A 272 -13.91 -12.49 11.86
N ARG A 273 -12.95 -11.93 12.60
CA ARG A 273 -12.99 -10.54 13.06
C ARG A 273 -12.96 -9.55 11.90
N ALA A 274 -12.00 -9.68 10.98
CA ALA A 274 -11.87 -8.78 9.84
C ALA A 274 -13.12 -8.80 8.94
N THR A 275 -13.64 -10.00 8.66
CA THR A 275 -14.81 -10.13 7.79
C THR A 275 -16.10 -9.61 8.44
N ARG A 276 -16.24 -9.68 9.77
CA ARG A 276 -17.35 -9.02 10.50
C ARG A 276 -17.29 -7.50 10.39
N GLU A 277 -16.11 -6.89 10.42
CA GLU A 277 -15.97 -5.45 10.22
C GLU A 277 -16.34 -5.03 8.79
N PHE A 278 -16.00 -5.85 7.80
CA PHE A 278 -16.50 -5.67 6.43
C PHE A 278 -18.04 -5.79 6.36
N ASP A 279 -18.62 -6.82 6.99
CA ASP A 279 -20.08 -6.98 7.04
C ASP A 279 -20.74 -5.73 7.66
N ARG A 280 -20.15 -5.16 8.72
CA ARG A 280 -20.61 -3.92 9.37
C ARG A 280 -20.60 -2.72 8.41
N ILE A 281 -19.51 -2.54 7.66
CA ILE A 281 -19.37 -1.44 6.70
C ILE A 281 -20.39 -1.58 5.57
N VAL A 282 -20.58 -2.78 5.02
CA VAL A 282 -21.57 -3.02 3.95
C VAL A 282 -22.99 -2.80 4.47
N SER A 283 -23.31 -3.24 5.69
CA SER A 283 -24.60 -2.96 6.32
C SER A 283 -24.82 -1.45 6.52
N GLU A 284 -23.79 -0.70 6.89
CA GLU A 284 -23.86 0.75 7.03
C GLU A 284 -24.13 1.44 5.68
N ILE A 285 -23.42 1.02 4.63
CA ILE A 285 -23.66 1.50 3.26
C ILE A 285 -25.11 1.25 2.84
N GLU A 286 -25.62 0.02 3.01
CA GLU A 286 -27.00 -0.32 2.63
C GLU A 286 -28.04 0.51 3.40
N ARG A 287 -27.83 0.74 4.70
CA ARG A 287 -28.72 1.59 5.51
C ARG A 287 -28.71 3.04 5.03
N ARG A 288 -27.54 3.57 4.68
CA ARG A 288 -27.42 4.93 4.14
C ARG A 288 -28.13 5.06 2.81
N VAL A 289 -27.99 4.08 1.91
CA VAL A 289 -28.73 4.10 0.62
C VAL A 289 -30.25 4.07 0.84
N ILE A 290 -30.75 3.28 1.80
CA ILE A 290 -32.17 3.28 2.16
C ILE A 290 -32.60 4.64 2.71
N HIS A 291 -31.81 5.22 3.61
CA HIS A 291 -32.12 6.53 4.21
C HIS A 291 -32.12 7.65 3.16
N GLU A 292 -31.18 7.62 2.22
CA GLU A 292 -31.07 8.58 1.13
C GLU A 292 -32.29 8.51 0.22
N ALA A 293 -32.76 7.30 -0.10
CA ALA A 293 -33.99 7.11 -0.87
C ALA A 293 -35.25 7.67 -0.17
N THR A 294 -35.24 7.77 1.16
CA THR A 294 -36.37 8.32 1.93
C THR A 294 -36.29 9.83 2.17
N GLN A 295 -35.09 10.40 2.36
CA GLN A 295 -34.89 11.81 2.71
C GLN A 295 -34.47 12.68 1.52
N GLY A 296 -33.91 12.09 0.45
CA GLY A 296 -33.56 12.77 -0.79
C GLY A 296 -32.26 13.60 -0.76
N HIS A 297 -31.57 13.70 0.39
CA HIS A 297 -30.37 14.54 0.53
C HIS A 297 -29.13 13.75 0.96
N ILE A 298 -28.14 13.68 0.06
CA ILE A 298 -26.87 12.97 0.27
C ILE A 298 -26.06 13.54 1.45
N LEU A 299 -26.04 14.86 1.63
CA LEU A 299 -25.25 15.52 2.69
C LEU A 299 -25.78 15.24 4.10
N GLU A 300 -27.06 14.95 4.24
CA GLU A 300 -27.69 14.60 5.51
C GLU A 300 -27.54 13.10 5.83
N THR A 301 -27.44 12.28 4.78
CA THR A 301 -27.39 10.82 4.89
C THR A 301 -25.96 10.26 4.97
N TRP A 302 -25.01 10.94 4.33
CA TRP A 302 -23.61 10.52 4.26
C TRP A 302 -22.74 11.50 5.06
N PRO A 303 -22.57 11.29 6.39
CA PRO A 303 -21.80 12.21 7.21
C PRO A 303 -20.34 12.26 6.76
N PRO A 304 -19.71 13.44 6.79
CA PRO A 304 -18.29 13.57 6.53
C PRO A 304 -17.49 13.03 7.72
N THR A 305 -17.05 11.79 7.63
CA THR A 305 -16.30 11.06 8.67
C THR A 305 -14.79 11.15 8.51
N CYS A 306 -14.30 11.82 7.46
CA CYS A 306 -12.88 11.95 7.20
C CYS A 306 -12.31 13.17 7.94
N HIS A 307 -11.25 12.95 8.72
CA HIS A 307 -10.52 13.98 9.46
C HIS A 307 -9.10 14.20 8.93
N GLU A 308 -8.71 13.48 7.88
CA GLU A 308 -7.36 13.50 7.32
C GLU A 308 -7.29 14.47 6.12
N PRO A 309 -6.44 15.52 6.19
CA PRO A 309 -6.33 16.50 5.10
C PRO A 309 -5.97 15.87 3.75
N GLU A 310 -5.11 14.85 3.76
CA GLU A 310 -4.63 14.16 2.56
C GLU A 310 -5.79 13.46 1.83
N THR A 311 -6.68 12.80 2.57
CA THR A 311 -7.89 12.18 2.02
C THR A 311 -8.93 13.22 1.61
N CYS A 312 -9.08 14.32 2.36
CA CYS A 312 -9.98 15.41 1.96
C CYS A 312 -9.55 16.06 0.65
N ILE A 313 -8.24 16.24 0.40
CA ILE A 313 -7.73 16.79 -0.87
C ILE A 313 -8.10 15.88 -2.04
N ALA A 314 -8.09 14.57 -1.86
CA ALA A 314 -8.43 13.60 -2.91
C ALA A 314 -9.94 13.35 -3.07
N CYS A 315 -10.79 13.90 -2.19
CA CYS A 315 -12.22 13.66 -2.18
C CYS A 315 -12.95 14.54 -3.21
N ASP A 316 -13.78 13.94 -4.06
CA ASP A 316 -14.58 14.69 -5.04
C ASP A 316 -15.60 15.63 -4.37
N PHE A 317 -16.08 15.28 -3.18
CA PHE A 317 -16.99 16.11 -2.38
C PHE A 317 -16.29 17.24 -1.60
N ARG A 318 -14.96 17.40 -1.71
CA ARG A 318 -14.19 18.38 -0.92
C ARG A 318 -14.71 19.82 -0.98
N PHE A 319 -15.37 20.18 -2.07
CA PHE A 319 -15.92 21.52 -2.30
C PHE A 319 -17.29 21.76 -1.65
N PHE A 320 -18.05 20.70 -1.40
CA PHE A 320 -19.40 20.76 -0.83
C PHE A 320 -19.46 20.16 0.59
N CYS A 321 -18.37 19.53 1.03
CA CYS A 321 -18.26 18.92 2.34
C CYS A 321 -18.22 19.99 3.44
N PRO A 322 -19.16 19.99 4.40
CA PRO A 322 -19.20 20.99 5.47
C PRO A 322 -18.04 20.85 6.48
N ARG A 323 -17.25 19.77 6.38
CA ARG A 323 -16.11 19.46 7.26
C ARG A 323 -14.82 19.15 6.49
N SER A 324 -14.62 19.78 5.33
CA SER A 324 -13.36 19.59 4.58
C SER A 324 -12.16 20.03 5.43
N ALA A 325 -11.18 19.13 5.62
CA ALA A 325 -9.92 19.44 6.29
C ALA A 325 -8.87 20.08 5.35
N ALA A 326 -9.22 20.31 4.08
CA ALA A 326 -8.34 20.94 3.10
C ALA A 326 -8.56 22.47 3.06
N PRO A 327 -7.49 23.29 2.92
CA PRO A 327 -7.65 24.72 2.66
C PRO A 327 -8.42 24.94 1.36
N LEU A 328 -9.47 25.76 1.40
CA LEU A 328 -10.11 26.30 0.20
C LEU A 328 -9.11 27.26 -0.48
N GLU A 329 -8.29 26.77 -1.41
CA GLU A 329 -7.57 27.67 -2.31
C GLU A 329 -8.61 28.39 -3.18
N ALA A 330 -8.74 29.70 -2.99
CA ALA A 330 -9.62 30.54 -3.78
C ALA A 330 -9.12 30.59 -5.23
N HIS A 331 -9.83 29.96 -6.15
CA HIS A 331 -9.65 30.25 -7.57
C HIS A 331 -10.35 31.56 -7.92
N PRO A 332 -9.72 32.44 -8.73
CA PRO A 332 -10.41 33.59 -9.30
C PRO A 332 -11.56 33.07 -10.16
N ALA A 333 -12.74 33.67 -9.99
CA ALA A 333 -13.90 33.39 -10.83
C ALA A 333 -13.49 33.50 -12.31
N GLU A 334 -13.80 32.49 -13.10
CA GLU A 334 -13.79 32.62 -14.57
C GLU A 334 -14.69 33.80 -14.94
N PRO A 335 -14.22 34.78 -15.73
CA PRO A 335 -15.10 35.83 -16.21
C PRO A 335 -16.13 35.19 -17.13
N ALA A 336 -17.41 35.38 -16.79
CA ALA A 336 -18.52 35.05 -17.65
C ALA A 336 -18.28 35.65 -19.04
N LEU A 337 -18.35 34.79 -20.06
CA LEU A 337 -18.40 35.20 -21.46
C LEU A 337 -19.53 36.22 -21.62
N ALA A 338 -19.14 37.48 -21.83
CA ALA A 338 -20.07 38.54 -22.15
C ALA A 338 -20.69 38.24 -23.52
N ASP A 339 -22.00 38.03 -23.48
CA ASP A 339 -22.90 37.93 -24.62
C ASP A 339 -22.90 39.28 -25.36
N ASN A 340 -22.05 39.43 -26.38
CA ASN A 340 -22.08 40.57 -27.29
C ASN A 340 -23.08 40.29 -28.41
N GLY A 341 -24.37 40.29 -28.06
CA GLY A 341 -25.48 40.45 -28.99
C GLY A 341 -25.88 41.91 -29.06
N GLY A 342 -25.30 42.65 -30.02
CA GLY A 342 -25.74 43.99 -30.42
C GLY A 342 -26.53 43.93 -31.73
N PRO A 343 -27.56 44.78 -31.89
CA PRO A 343 -28.70 44.66 -32.81
C PRO A 343 -28.40 44.72 -34.31
#